data_AF-A0A3D2XKJ3-F1
#
_entry.id   AF-A0A3D2XKJ3-F1
#
_cell.length_a   1.000
_cell.length_b   1.000
_cell.length_c   1.000
_cell.angle_alpha   90.00
_cell.angle_beta   90.00
_cell.angle_gamma   90.00
#
_symmetry.space_group_name_H-M   'P 1'
#
loop_
_entity.id
_entity.type
_entity.pdbx_description
1 polymer ?
#
loop_
_entity_poly.entity_id
_entity_poly.type
_entity_poly.pdbx_seq_one_letter_code
_entity_poly.pdbx_strand_id
1 'polypeptide(L)'
;MESKKNPKADVSRNGSIYFAVGLALMLFLTYSTLNWKTYDKSDIDIGKLNLDNELEEEIPIIEQVIPPPPPPPPPAAPEVIEVV
;
A
#
# COMPACT_ATOMS: atom_id res chain seq x y z
N MET A 1 -64.84 -27.42 4.96
CA MET A 1 -65.39 -26.11 4.53
C MET A 1 -65.27 -26.05 3.03
N GLU A 2 -66.38 -25.99 2.32
CA GLU A 2 -66.36 -25.88 0.86
C GLU A 2 -65.85 -24.49 0.49
N SER A 3 -64.84 -24.42 -0.38
CA SER A 3 -64.22 -23.14 -0.75
C SER A 3 -65.19 -22.31 -1.59
N LYS A 4 -65.79 -21.29 -0.98
CA LYS A 4 -66.71 -20.33 -1.62
C LYS A 4 -65.99 -19.28 -2.47
N LYS A 5 -64.65 -19.20 -2.40
CA LYS A 5 -63.83 -18.24 -3.17
C LYS A 5 -63.34 -18.87 -4.47
N ASN A 6 -63.53 -18.17 -5.58
CA ASN A 6 -63.04 -18.59 -6.88
C ASN A 6 -61.49 -18.56 -6.90
N PRO A 7 -60.79 -19.70 -7.07
CA PRO A 7 -59.33 -19.76 -7.05
C PRO A 7 -58.65 -19.03 -8.22
N LYS A 8 -59.42 -18.59 -9.23
CA LYS A 8 -58.93 -17.72 -10.31
C LYS A 8 -58.84 -16.24 -9.91
N ALA A 9 -59.61 -15.81 -8.91
CA ALA A 9 -59.65 -14.43 -8.43
C ALA A 9 -58.76 -14.19 -7.19
N ASP A 10 -58.02 -15.21 -6.75
CA ASP A 10 -57.13 -15.10 -5.60
C ASP A 10 -55.78 -14.50 -6.02
N VAL A 11 -55.62 -13.21 -5.73
CA VAL A 11 -54.39 -12.44 -6.01
C VAL A 11 -53.21 -12.93 -5.16
N SER A 12 -53.47 -13.55 -4.00
CA SER A 12 -52.41 -14.01 -3.09
C SER A 12 -51.71 -15.30 -3.55
N ARG A 13 -52.29 -16.00 -4.53
CA ARG A 13 -51.85 -17.34 -4.97
C ARG A 13 -50.38 -17.40 -5.40
N ASN A 14 -49.85 -16.33 -5.98
CA ASN A 14 -48.46 -16.25 -6.45
C ASN A 14 -47.62 -15.24 -5.63
N GLY A 15 -48.11 -14.77 -4.47
CA GLY A 15 -47.45 -13.73 -3.68
C GLY A 15 -46.02 -14.08 -3.27
N SER A 16 -45.77 -15.34 -2.88
CA SER A 16 -44.44 -15.82 -2.51
C SER A 16 -43.46 -15.83 -3.69
N ILE A 17 -43.94 -16.09 -4.91
CA ILE A 17 -43.13 -16.08 -6.12
C ILE A 17 -42.70 -14.65 -6.46
N TYR A 18 -43.61 -13.68 -6.39
CA TYR A 18 -43.28 -12.27 -6.62
C TYR A 18 -42.27 -11.74 -5.58
N PHE A 19 -42.43 -12.14 -4.31
CA PHE A 19 -41.48 -11.82 -3.26
C PHE A 19 -40.10 -12.44 -3.53
N ALA A 20 -40.05 -13.72 -3.89
CA ALA A 20 -38.79 -14.41 -4.20
C ALA A 20 -38.08 -13.80 -5.42
N VAL A 21 -38.82 -13.42 -6.46
CA VAL A 21 -38.27 -12.73 -7.64
C VAL A 21 -37.69 -11.37 -7.25
N GLY A 22 -38.39 -10.57 -6.46
CA GLY A 22 -37.88 -9.29 -5.97
C GLY A 22 -36.60 -9.44 -5.15
N LEU A 23 -36.55 -10.46 -4.28
CA LEU A 23 -35.38 -10.78 -3.48
C LEU A 23 -34.20 -11.21 -4.36
N ALA A 24 -34.42 -12.07 -5.35
CA ALA A 24 -33.39 -12.47 -6.31
C ALA A 24 -32.85 -11.28 -7.13
N LEU A 25 -33.73 -10.35 -7.53
CA LEU A 25 -33.36 -9.15 -8.28
C LEU A 25 -32.47 -8.22 -7.45
N MET A 26 -32.82 -7.99 -6.18
CA MET A 26 -32.00 -7.18 -5.26
C MET A 26 -30.63 -7.80 -5.01
N LEU A 27 -30.58 -9.13 -4.84
CA LEU A 27 -29.33 -9.85 -4.66
C LEU A 27 -28.45 -9.77 -5.91
N PHE A 28 -29.05 -9.90 -7.09
CA PHE A 28 -28.36 -9.78 -8.38
C PHE A 28 -27.76 -8.39 -8.60
N LEU A 29 -28.52 -7.33 -8.28
CA LEU A 29 -28.03 -5.95 -8.37
C LEU A 29 -26.88 -5.71 -7.41
N THR A 30 -27.00 -6.19 -6.17
CA THR A 30 -25.95 -6.08 -5.15
C THR A 30 -24.68 -6.80 -5.59
N TYR A 31 -24.81 -8.05 -6.05
CA TYR A 31 -23.71 -8.83 -6.59
C TYR A 31 -23.05 -8.14 -7.79
N SER A 32 -23.85 -7.63 -8.72
CA SER A 32 -23.34 -6.91 -9.90
C SER A 32 -22.60 -5.64 -9.50
N THR A 33 -23.11 -4.90 -8.52
CA THR A 33 -22.50 -3.66 -8.01
C THR A 33 -21.17 -3.93 -7.30
N LEU A 34 -21.09 -5.01 -6.51
CA LEU A 34 -19.86 -5.43 -5.84
C LEU A 34 -18.78 -5.92 -6.81
N ASN A 35 -19.19 -6.64 -7.86
CA ASN A 35 -18.27 -7.06 -8.92
C ASN A 35 -17.91 -5.92 -9.87
N TRP A 36 -18.69 -4.84 -9.86
CA TRP A 36 -18.39 -3.68 -10.67
C TRP A 36 -17.15 -3.00 -10.09
N LYS A 37 -16.03 -3.12 -10.82
CA LYS A 37 -14.80 -2.40 -10.48
C LYS A 37 -15.06 -0.91 -10.59
N THR A 38 -15.30 -0.26 -9.46
CA THR A 38 -14.97 1.16 -9.30
C THR A 38 -13.46 1.24 -9.35
N TYR A 39 -12.91 1.39 -10.56
CA TYR A 39 -11.59 1.98 -10.67
C TYR A 39 -11.69 3.36 -10.08
N ASP A 40 -10.81 3.63 -9.13
CA ASP A 40 -10.65 4.94 -8.56
C ASP A 40 -10.49 5.92 -9.73
N LYS A 41 -11.45 6.85 -9.86
CA LYS A 41 -11.31 7.90 -10.86
C LYS A 41 -10.00 8.56 -10.51
N SER A 42 -9.15 8.75 -11.50
CA SER A 42 -7.77 9.23 -11.43
C SER A 42 -7.59 10.63 -10.83
N ASP A 43 -8.48 11.04 -9.95
CA ASP A 43 -8.67 12.35 -9.34
C ASP A 43 -8.95 12.24 -7.83
N ILE A 44 -8.87 11.04 -7.24
CA ILE A 44 -8.81 10.90 -5.79
C ILE A 44 -7.37 11.17 -5.35
N ASP A 45 -7.09 12.45 -5.15
CA ASP A 45 -5.94 13.02 -4.44
C ASP A 45 -6.02 12.68 -2.94
N ILE A 46 -6.23 11.41 -2.60
CA ILE A 46 -6.14 10.89 -1.23
C ILE A 46 -4.76 10.26 -1.10
N GLY A 47 -3.77 11.13 -0.91
CA GLY A 47 -2.46 10.71 -0.42
C GLY A 47 -1.58 10.05 -1.48
N LYS A 48 -0.96 10.88 -2.32
CA LYS A 48 0.48 10.70 -2.52
C LYS A 48 1.16 10.95 -1.16
N LEU A 49 1.04 10.00 -0.23
CA LEU A 49 1.89 9.96 0.94
C LEU A 49 3.28 9.69 0.36
N ASN A 50 4.07 10.76 0.20
CA ASN A 50 5.47 10.67 -0.22
C ASN A 50 6.26 9.98 0.89
N LEU A 51 6.16 8.64 0.95
CA LEU A 51 7.01 7.81 1.79
C LEU A 51 8.49 7.92 1.38
N ASP A 52 8.73 8.39 0.15
CA ASP A 52 10.07 8.64 -0.40
C ASP A 52 10.85 9.66 0.45
N ASN A 53 10.19 10.66 1.04
CA ASN A 53 10.84 11.64 1.92
C ASN A 53 11.03 11.16 3.37
N GLU A 54 10.36 10.07 3.79
CA GLU A 54 10.48 9.54 5.17
C GLU A 54 11.54 8.42 5.26
N LEU A 55 11.99 7.88 4.13
CA LEU A 55 13.05 6.87 4.06
C LEU A 55 14.47 7.45 3.93
N GLU A 56 14.62 8.75 3.64
CA GLU A 56 15.91 9.44 3.62
C GLU A 56 16.31 9.88 5.03
N GLU A 57 16.81 8.93 5.83
CA GLU A 57 17.47 9.23 7.11
C GLU A 57 18.84 9.89 6.83
N GLU A 58 19.04 11.11 7.35
CA GLU A 58 20.30 11.84 7.23
C GLU A 58 21.42 11.08 7.97
N ILE A 59 22.29 10.42 7.21
CA ILE A 59 23.51 9.80 7.75
C ILE A 59 24.43 10.91 8.30
N PRO A 60 24.84 10.85 9.57
CA PRO A 60 25.72 11.86 10.14
C PRO A 60 27.08 11.85 9.41
N ILE A 61 27.56 13.03 8.99
CA ILE A 61 28.90 13.21 8.47
C ILE A 61 29.89 12.87 9.59
N ILE A 62 30.54 11.71 9.52
CA ILE A 62 31.66 11.38 10.39
C ILE A 62 32.83 12.30 10.03
N GLU A 63 33.31 13.09 11.00
CA GLU A 63 34.64 13.70 10.88
C GLU A 63 35.66 12.56 10.82
N GLN A 64 36.15 12.25 9.61
CA GLN A 64 37.30 11.38 9.46
C GLN A 64 38.50 12.07 10.10
N VAL A 65 38.82 11.69 11.34
CA VAL A 65 40.05 12.11 12.01
C VAL A 65 41.22 11.53 11.23
N ILE A 66 41.75 12.30 10.28
CA ILE A 66 42.99 11.98 9.60
C ILE A 66 44.09 12.09 10.67
N PRO A 67 44.76 11.00 11.08
CA PRO A 67 45.84 11.11 12.04
C PRO A 67 46.93 12.01 11.44
N PRO A 68 47.53 12.92 12.23
CA PRO A 68 48.50 13.88 11.71
C PRO A 68 49.67 13.14 11.05
N PRO A 69 50.26 13.73 9.99
CA PRO A 69 51.27 13.06 9.19
C PRO A 69 52.48 12.65 10.05
N PRO A 70 53.10 11.49 9.75
CA PRO A 70 54.18 10.93 10.54
C PRO A 70 55.40 11.87 10.59
N PRO A 71 56.11 11.93 11.72
CA PRO A 71 57.24 12.83 11.91
C PRO A 71 58.39 12.53 10.92
N PRO A 72 59.14 13.57 10.51
CA PRO A 72 60.20 13.43 9.51
C PRO A 72 61.34 12.52 9.97
N PRO A 73 61.98 11.78 9.03
CA PRO A 73 63.06 10.85 9.34
C PRO A 73 64.27 11.55 9.98
N PRO A 74 64.99 10.88 10.93
CA PRO A 74 66.21 11.40 11.53
C PRO A 74 67.28 11.71 10.45
N PRO A 75 68.03 12.82 10.58
CA PRO A 75 69.16 13.12 9.72
C PRO A 75 70.17 11.95 9.71
N ALA A 76 70.63 11.57 8.51
CA ALA A 76 71.64 10.54 8.35
C ALA A 76 72.88 10.88 9.20
N ALA A 77 73.30 9.93 10.03
CA ALA A 77 74.50 10.07 10.84
C ALA A 77 75.71 10.29 9.91
N PRO A 78 76.61 11.24 10.22
CA PRO A 78 77.77 11.51 9.39
C PRO A 78 78.63 10.27 9.27
N GLU A 79 79.00 9.93 8.04
CA GLU A 79 79.95 8.87 7.71
C GLU A 79 81.25 9.14 8.48
N VAL A 80 81.63 8.17 9.32
CA VAL A 80 82.92 8.13 9.99
C VAL A 80 83.99 8.09 8.89
N ILE A 81 84.71 9.19 8.72
CA ILE A 81 85.86 9.27 7.82
C ILE A 81 86.96 8.39 8.41
N GLU A 82 87.33 7.34 7.68
CA GLU A 82 88.44 6.45 8.00
C GLU A 82 89.76 7.23 8.01
N VAL A 83 90.55 6.97 9.05
CA VAL A 83 91.91 7.46 9.25
C VAL A 83 92.87 6.73 8.30
N VAL A 84 93.79 7.47 7.67
CA VAL A 84 95.02 6.94 7.08
C VAL A 84 96.21 7.41 7.89
#